data_AF-A0A3Q9EDA1-F1
#
_entry.id   AF-A0A3Q9EDA1-F1
#
_cell.length_a   1.000
_cell.length_b   1.000
_cell.length_c   1.000
_cell.angle_alpha   90.00
_cell.angle_beta   90.00
_cell.angle_gamma   90.00
#
_symmetry.space_group_name_H-M   'P 1'
#
loop_
_entity.id
_entity.type
_entity.pdbx_description
1 polymer ?
#
loop_
_entity_poly.entity_id
_entity_poly.type
_entity_poly.pdbx_seq_one_letter_code
_entity_poly.pdbx_strand_id
1 'polypeptide(L)' 'MYDDLTTSIIAAISERKDVDPSDLEVILAEHVDLHAIEQLAKHETSTWQLEFELPEHTVSVTSDGGVLVDGQETQTQPTD' A
#
# COMPACT_ATOMS: atom_id res chain seq x y z
N MET A 1 -17.28 0.99 -1.22
CA MET A 1 -16.46 0.03 -1.99
C MET A 1 -15.08 0.61 -1.88
N TYR A 2 -14.24 0.06 -1.01
CA TYR A 2 -12.89 0.60 -0.77
C TYR A 2 -12.13 0.57 -2.11
N ASP A 3 -11.54 1.71 -2.46
CA ASP A 3 -10.88 1.96 -3.74
C ASP A 3 -9.72 0.95 -3.93
N ASP A 4 -9.54 0.41 -5.14
CA ASP A 4 -8.62 -0.67 -5.51
C ASP A 4 -7.17 -0.47 -5.03
N LEU A 5 -6.75 0.79 -4.83
CA LEU A 5 -5.41 1.12 -4.36
C LEU A 5 -5.16 0.70 -2.91
N THR A 6 -6.06 1.04 -1.98
CA THR A 6 -5.90 0.70 -0.56
C THR A 6 -5.82 -0.81 -0.38
N THR A 7 -6.68 -1.54 -1.11
CA THR A 7 -6.68 -3.01 -1.14
C THR A 7 -5.37 -3.55 -1.71
N SER A 8 -4.82 -2.96 -2.76
CA SER A 8 -3.52 -3.38 -3.34
C SER A 8 -2.35 -3.15 -2.39
N ILE A 9 -2.34 -2.03 -1.66
CA ILE A 9 -1.32 -1.74 -0.65
C ILE A 9 -1.36 -2.79 0.46
N ILE A 10 -2.56 -3.04 1.00
CA ILE A 10 -2.77 -4.02 2.06
C ILE A 10 -2.36 -5.42 1.56
N ALA A 11 -2.75 -5.81 0.36
CA ALA A 11 -2.39 -7.10 -0.23
C ALA A 11 -0.87 -7.26 -0.39
N ALA A 12 -0.19 -6.28 -0.98
CA ALA A 12 1.26 -6.32 -1.21
C ALA A 12 2.06 -6.45 0.10
N ILE A 13 1.67 -5.70 1.14
CA ILE A 13 2.33 -5.77 2.44
C ILE A 13 1.98 -7.09 3.16
N SER A 14 0.72 -7.54 3.09
CA SER A 14 0.26 -8.79 3.71
C SER A 14 1.00 -10.01 3.16
N GLU A 15 1.22 -10.06 1.85
CA GLU A 15 1.98 -11.12 1.17
C GLU A 15 3.46 -11.14 1.62
N ARG A 16 4.04 -9.97 1.87
CA ARG A 16 5.43 -9.86 2.37
C ARG A 16 5.57 -10.22 3.84
N LYS A 17 4.60 -9.85 4.66
CA LYS A 17 4.61 -10.09 6.10
C LYS A 17 4.06 -11.47 6.49
N ASP A 18 3.42 -12.19 5.57
CA ASP A 18 2.68 -13.43 5.86
C ASP A 18 1.64 -13.20 6.98
N VAL A 19 0.94 -12.07 6.91
CA VAL A 19 -0.07 -11.66 7.89
C VAL A 19 -1.42 -11.46 7.22
N ASP A 20 -2.49 -11.51 8.02
CA ASP A 20 -3.82 -11.26 7.50
C ASP A 20 -3.97 -9.80 7.03
N PRO A 21 -4.50 -9.57 5.81
CA PRO A 21 -4.71 -8.23 5.26
C PRO A 21 -5.66 -7.40 6.14
N SER A 22 -6.63 -8.03 6.80
CA SER A 22 -7.55 -7.35 7.71
C SER A 22 -6.88 -6.85 9.00
N ASP A 23 -5.87 -7.55 9.49
CA ASP A 23 -5.08 -7.11 10.66
C ASP A 23 -4.19 -5.94 10.27
N LEU A 24 -3.59 -6.05 9.09
CA LEU A 24 -2.76 -5.02 8.52
C LEU A 24 -3.55 -3.74 8.20
N GLU A 25 -4.79 -3.85 7.72
CA GLU A 25 -5.69 -2.70 7.47
C GLU A 25 -5.88 -1.84 8.73
N VAL A 26 -6.06 -2.49 9.89
CA VAL A 26 -6.23 -1.80 11.17
C VAL A 26 -4.95 -1.07 11.55
N ILE A 27 -3.79 -1.74 11.47
CA ILE A 27 -2.49 -1.15 11.80
C ILE A 27 -2.16 0.00 10.84
N LEU A 28 -2.42 -0.16 9.55
CA LEU A 28 -2.25 0.86 8.54
C LEU A 28 -3.12 2.07 8.86
N ALA A 29 -4.40 1.89 9.19
CA ALA A 29 -5.28 2.99 9.56
C ALA A 29 -4.82 3.76 10.81
N GLU A 30 -4.06 3.12 11.72
CA GLU A 30 -3.46 3.78 12.89
C GLU A 30 -2.21 4.61 12.54
N HIS A 31 -1.47 4.23 11.50
CA HIS A 31 -0.24 4.91 11.08
C HIS A 31 -0.44 5.89 9.92
N VAL A 32 -1.39 5.60 9.02
CA VAL A 32 -1.67 6.37 7.82
C VAL A 32 -3.18 6.45 7.57
N ASP A 33 -3.64 7.66 7.23
CA ASP A 33 -5.04 7.86 6.83
C ASP A 33 -5.33 7.19 5.48
N LEU A 34 -5.93 6.01 5.51
CA LEU A 34 -6.36 5.29 4.30
C LEU A 34 -7.29 6.16 3.44
N HIS A 35 -8.12 6.98 4.08
CA HIS A 35 -8.99 7.90 3.38
C HIS A 35 -8.22 9.02 2.65
N ALA A 36 -7.08 9.46 3.18
CA ALA A 36 -6.23 10.44 2.51
C ALA A 36 -5.56 9.82 1.28
N ILE A 37 -5.10 8.56 1.38
CA ILE A 37 -4.57 7.80 0.24
C ILE A 37 -5.62 7.66 -0.85
N GLU A 38 -6.87 7.33 -0.51
CA GLU A 38 -7.96 7.27 -1.48
C GLU A 38 -8.22 8.63 -2.16
N GLN A 39 -8.17 9.73 -1.41
CA GLN A 39 -8.32 11.07 -1.99
C GLN A 39 -7.16 11.44 -2.92
N LEU A 40 -5.95 11.02 -2.57
CA LEU A 40 -4.75 11.17 -3.40
C LEU A 40 -4.86 10.33 -4.68
N ALA A 41 -5.32 9.08 -4.59
CA ALA A 41 -5.55 8.20 -5.72
C ALA A 41 -6.59 8.78 -6.70
N LYS A 42 -7.66 9.36 -6.17
CA LYS A 42 -8.68 10.06 -6.98
C LYS A 42 -8.15 11.30 -7.69
N HIS A 43 -7.04 11.86 -7.20
CA HIS A 43 -6.34 12.96 -7.82
C HIS A 43 -5.28 12.44 -8.83
N GLU A 44 -5.73 11.84 -9.94
CA GLU A 44 -4.87 11.30 -11.02
C GLU A 44 -3.96 12.36 -11.70
N THR A 45 -4.18 13.65 -11.43
CA THR A 45 -3.50 14.76 -12.13
C THR A 45 -2.13 15.12 -11.56
N SER A 46 -1.73 14.53 -10.43
CA SER A 46 -0.44 14.82 -9.79
C SER A 46 0.29 13.53 -9.42
N THR A 47 1.55 13.44 -9.84
CA THR A 47 2.44 12.37 -9.40
C THR A 47 2.74 12.56 -7.92
N TRP A 48 2.35 11.59 -7.10
CA TRP A 48 2.64 11.57 -5.68
C TRP A 48 3.32 10.25 -5.32
N GLN A 49 4.18 10.33 -4.32
CA GLN A 49 4.80 9.19 -3.68
C GLN A 49 4.61 9.35 -2.18
N LEU A 50 4.03 8.34 -1.55
CA LEU A 50 3.79 8.28 -0.13
C LEU A 50 4.68 7.19 0.47
N GLU A 51 5.58 7.58 1.34
CA GLU A 51 6.47 6.65 2.05
C GLU A 51 6.15 6.69 3.53
N PHE A 52 5.98 5.53 4.14
CA PHE A 52 5.74 5.39 5.57
C PHE A 52 6.52 4.22 6.16
N GLU A 53 6.98 4.41 7.38
CA GLU A 53 7.74 3.42 8.14
C GLU A 53 6.79 2.64 9.05
N LEU A 54 6.71 1.34 8.81
CA LEU A 54 6.12 0.37 9.73
C LEU A 54 7.23 -0.12 10.69
N PRO A 55 6.88 -0.69 11.87
CA PRO A 55 7.85 -1.11 12.89
C PRO A 55 8.99 -2.02 12.42
N GLU A 56 8.86 -2.64 11.25
CA GLU A 56 9.82 -3.60 10.71
C GLU A 56 10.13 -3.38 9.22
N HIS A 57 9.44 -2.45 8.54
CA HIS A 57 9.47 -2.35 7.07
C HIS A 57 9.16 -0.92 6.62
N THR A 58 9.77 -0.47 5.53
CA THR A 58 9.42 0.80 4.90
C THR A 58 8.52 0.52 3.70
N VAL A 59 7.34 1.12 3.66
CA VAL A 59 6.42 0.98 2.53
C VAL A 59 6.40 2.27 1.74
N SER A 60 6.61 2.15 0.43
CA SER A 60 6.59 3.26 -0.52
C SER A 60 5.48 2.98 -1.54
N VAL A 61 4.52 3.89 -1.65
CA VAL A 61 3.36 3.80 -2.54
C VAL A 61 3.45 4.93 -3.56
N THR A 62 3.27 4.61 -4.83
CA THR A 62 3.23 5.59 -5.91
C THR A 62 1.80 5.77 -6.44
N SER A 63 1.53 6.93 -7.02
CA SER A 63 0.24 7.25 -7.65
C SER A 63 -0.17 6.28 -8.78
N ASP A 64 0.77 5.50 -9.32
CA ASP A 64 0.54 4.49 -10.36
C ASP A 64 0.00 3.17 -9.80
N GLY A 65 -0.13 3.06 -8.47
CA GLY A 65 -0.47 1.81 -7.78
C GLY A 65 0.74 0.92 -7.52
N GLY A 66 1.95 1.41 -7.75
CA GLY A 66 3.18 0.71 -7.39
C GLY A 66 3.37 0.71 -5.87
N VAL A 67 3.51 -0.48 -5.29
CA VAL A 67 3.79 -0.67 -3.86
C VAL A 67 5.15 -1.33 -3.71
N LEU A 68 6.07 -0.63 -3.04
CA LEU A 68 7.40 -1.09 -2.69
C LEU A 68 7.46 -1.33 -1.19
N VAL A 69 7.93 -2.51 -0.79
CA VAL A 69 8.17 -2.85 0.62
C VAL A 69 9.68 -3.07 0.78
N ASP A 70 10.32 -2.32 1.67
CA ASP A 70 11.77 -2.27 1.89
C ASP A 70 12.57 -1.92 0.63
N GLY A 71 11.99 -1.10 -0.25
CA GLY A 71 12.57 -0.76 -1.55
C GLY A 71 12.64 -1.94 -2.52
N GLN A 72 12.01 -3.08 -2.18
CA GLN A 72 11.79 -4.16 -3.12
C GLN A 72 10.39 -4.01 -3.71
N GLU A 73 10.33 -3.91 -5.03
CA GLU A 73 9.06 -3.99 -5.74
C GLU A 73 8.43 -5.36 -5.46
N THR A 74 7.26 -5.36 -4.86
CA THR A 74 6.37 -6.53 -4.87
C THR A 74 5.82 -6.63 -6.29
N GLN A 75 6.62 -7.17 -7.23
CA GLN A 75 6.05 -7.72 -8.43
C GLN A 75 5.19 -8.89 -7.99
N THR A 76 3.88 -8.68 -7.97
CA THR A 76 2.90 -9.76 -8.12
C THR A 76 3.18 -10.42 -9.46
N GLN A 77 4.16 -11.31 -9.46
CA GLN A 77 4.60 -12.05 -10.64
C GLN A 77 3.43 -12.96 -11.03
N PRO A 78 2.79 -12.76 -12.20
CA PRO A 78 1.83 -13.73 -12.67
C PRO A 78 2.62 -15.02 -12.90
N THR A 79 2.34 -16.04 -12.08
CA THR A 79 2.82 -17.39 -12.35
C THR A 79 2.16 -17.84 -13.65
N ASP A 80 3.00 -18.01 -14.68
CA ASP A 80 2.66 -18.56 -16.00
C ASP A 80 2.07 -19.98 -15.90
#